data_AF-A0A0R2PRQ1-F1
#
_entry.id   AF-A0A0R2PRQ1-F1
#
_cell.length_a   1.000
_cell.length_b   1.000
_cell.length_c   1.000
_cell.angle_alpha   90.00
_cell.angle_beta   90.00
_cell.angle_gamma   90.00
#
_symmetry.space_group_name_H-M   'P 1'
#
loop_
_entity.id
_entity.type
_entity.pdbx_description
1 polymer ?
#
loop_
_entity_poly.entity_id
_entity_poly.type
_entity_poly.pdbx_seq_one_letter_code
_entity_poly.pdbx_strand_id
1 'polypeptide(L)'
;MNSNQKGTLMSSGEADRLTLHQTLRGLMPENVADILMAHLPPVGWSNVATKDDINLLRVEMNQRFTLVDEKFKQIDTRIDRVDSRFDRLETKIDQLASMKRYVVTTGISLAALILGMGVPILVAVT
;
A
#
# COMPACT_ATOMS: atom_id res chain seq x y z
N MET A 1 -0.56 -3.81 36.65
CA MET A 1 -1.73 -4.70 36.51
C MET A 1 -1.46 -5.72 35.42
N ASN A 2 -1.38 -6.97 35.87
CA ASN A 2 -1.51 -8.26 35.18
C ASN A 2 -0.59 -8.59 33.97
N SER A 3 0.61 -9.12 34.20
CA SER A 3 0.96 -10.56 34.16
C SER A 3 0.41 -11.36 32.97
N ASN A 4 1.29 -11.55 31.96
CA ASN A 4 1.61 -12.84 31.35
C ASN A 4 0.53 -13.94 31.44
N GLN A 5 -0.57 -13.79 30.72
CA GLN A 5 -1.43 -14.91 30.34
C GLN A 5 -1.09 -15.40 28.93
N LYS A 6 0.15 -15.89 28.77
CA LYS A 6 0.57 -16.63 27.57
C LYS A 6 1.17 -17.99 27.92
N GLY A 7 0.72 -18.57 29.03
CA GLY A 7 0.91 -19.98 29.37
C GLY A 7 -0.47 -20.64 29.41
N THR A 8 -0.56 -21.89 28.96
CA THR A 8 -1.74 -22.77 29.01
C THR A 8 -2.57 -22.90 27.72
N LEU A 9 -1.93 -23.23 26.60
CA LEU A 9 -2.55 -24.00 25.52
C LEU A 9 -1.77 -25.30 25.20
N MET A 10 -0.97 -25.79 26.17
CA MET A 10 -0.13 -26.98 26.00
C MET A 10 -0.84 -28.31 26.33
N SER A 11 -2.17 -28.34 26.55
CA SER A 11 -2.80 -29.51 27.20
C SER A 11 -3.57 -30.48 26.29
N SER A 12 -4.13 -30.07 25.13
CA SER A 12 -4.95 -31.01 24.34
C SER A 12 -4.08 -31.87 23.42
N GLY A 13 -3.26 -31.25 22.57
CA GLY A 13 -2.49 -31.98 21.55
C GLY A 13 -1.48 -32.99 22.11
N GLU A 14 -0.82 -32.69 23.24
CA GLU A 14 0.14 -33.62 23.85
C GLU A 14 -0.55 -34.78 24.58
N ALA A 15 -1.68 -34.52 25.24
CA ALA A 15 -2.49 -35.56 25.89
C ALA A 15 -3.13 -36.51 24.87
N ASP A 16 -3.63 -35.94 23.77
CA ASP A 16 -4.20 -36.70 22.64
C ASP A 16 -3.11 -37.54 21.95
N ARG A 17 -1.89 -36.98 21.81
CA ARG A 17 -0.73 -37.68 21.27
C ARG A 17 -0.30 -38.86 22.14
N LEU A 18 -0.26 -38.68 23.46
CA LEU A 18 0.08 -39.74 24.40
C LEU A 18 -0.94 -40.89 24.38
N THR A 19 -2.23 -40.54 24.33
CA THR A 19 -3.34 -41.51 24.26
C THR A 19 -3.29 -42.30 22.95
N LEU A 20 -2.98 -41.62 21.83
CA LEU A 20 -2.81 -42.25 20.54
C LEU A 20 -1.61 -43.21 20.52
N HIS A 21 -0.47 -42.81 21.10
CA HIS A 21 0.72 -43.68 21.22
C HIS A 21 0.41 -44.97 21.99
N GLN A 22 -0.29 -44.86 23.12
CA GLN A 22 -0.68 -46.01 23.94
C GLN A 22 -1.63 -46.95 23.19
N THR A 23 -2.60 -46.38 22.47
CA THR A 23 -3.57 -47.16 21.68
C THR A 23 -2.89 -47.88 20.51
N LEU A 24 -1.95 -47.20 19.82
CA LEU A 24 -1.21 -47.79 18.71
C LEU A 24 -0.34 -48.98 19.17
N ARG A 25 0.39 -48.85 20.28
CA ARG A 25 1.19 -49.97 20.83
C ARG A 25 0.35 -51.19 21.24
N GLY A 26 -0.92 -50.99 21.59
CA GLY A 26 -1.84 -52.09 21.91
C GLY A 26 -2.33 -52.86 20.68
N LEU A 27 -2.28 -52.26 19.49
CA LEU A 27 -2.84 -52.84 18.25
C LEU A 27 -1.77 -53.35 17.28
N MET A 28 -0.53 -52.86 17.37
CA MET A 28 0.54 -53.18 16.42
C MET A 28 1.93 -53.23 17.11
N PRO A 29 2.94 -53.84 16.46
CA PRO A 29 4.31 -53.87 16.96
C PRO A 29 4.87 -52.46 17.25
N GLU A 30 5.67 -52.36 18.31
CA GLU A 30 6.14 -51.09 18.87
C GLU A 30 6.85 -50.20 17.83
N ASN A 31 7.65 -50.82 16.96
CA ASN A 31 8.36 -50.14 15.89
C ASN A 31 7.43 -49.44 14.88
N VAL A 32 6.26 -50.03 14.59
CA VAL A 32 5.30 -49.45 13.63
C VAL A 32 4.57 -48.27 14.27
N ALA A 33 4.19 -48.40 15.55
CA ALA A 33 3.57 -47.32 16.31
C ALA A 33 4.49 -46.08 16.38
N ASP A 34 5.77 -46.27 16.64
CA ASP A 34 6.75 -45.17 16.69
C ASP A 34 6.95 -44.49 15.33
N ILE A 35 6.96 -45.26 14.23
CA ILE A 35 7.06 -44.71 12.87
C ILE A 35 5.82 -43.86 12.55
N LEU A 36 4.62 -44.32 12.88
CA LEU A 36 3.39 -43.56 12.66
C LEU A 36 3.35 -42.27 13.49
N MET A 37 3.87 -42.33 14.70
CA MET A 37 3.96 -41.19 15.61
C MET A 37 5.02 -40.17 15.18
N ALA A 38 6.04 -40.60 14.43
CA ALA A 38 7.02 -39.74 13.78
C ALA A 38 6.47 -39.04 12.52
N HIS A 39 5.46 -39.63 11.86
CA HIS A 39 4.79 -39.03 10.70
C HIS A 39 3.68 -38.05 11.09
N LEU A 40 3.20 -38.10 12.34
CA LEU A 40 2.24 -37.11 12.83
C LEU A 40 2.91 -35.74 12.94
N PRO A 41 2.21 -34.66 12.52
CA PRO A 41 2.71 -33.32 12.71
C PRO A 41 3.02 -33.05 14.19
N PRO A 42 4.06 -32.25 14.49
CA PRO A 42 4.42 -31.91 15.88
C PRO A 42 3.35 -31.06 16.58
N VAL A 43 2.36 -30.58 15.83
CA VAL A 43 1.18 -29.87 16.31
C VAL A 43 -0.03 -30.79 16.19
N GLY A 44 -0.89 -30.82 17.21
CA GLY A 44 -2.13 -31.62 17.15
C GLY A 44 -2.98 -31.24 15.94
N TRP A 45 -3.74 -32.19 15.38
CA TRP A 45 -4.64 -31.96 14.25
C TRP A 45 -5.69 -30.87 14.52
N SER A 46 -6.02 -30.62 15.80
CA SER A 46 -6.83 -29.49 16.26
C SER A 46 -6.23 -28.11 15.95
N ASN A 47 -4.91 -28.04 15.78
CA ASN A 47 -4.17 -26.81 15.52
C ASN A 47 -3.83 -26.65 14.03
N VAL A 48 -4.11 -27.66 13.22
CA VAL A 48 -3.97 -27.57 11.77
C VAL A 48 -5.19 -26.81 11.24
N ALA A 49 -4.96 -25.66 10.61
CA ALA A 49 -6.02 -24.85 10.03
C ALA A 49 -6.89 -25.71 9.10
N THR A 50 -8.19 -25.69 9.32
CA THR A 50 -9.11 -26.46 8.49
C THR A 50 -9.27 -25.78 7.12
N LYS A 51 -9.78 -26.52 6.14
CA LYS A 51 -10.07 -25.96 4.82
C LYS A 51 -11.10 -24.82 4.90
N ASP A 52 -12.02 -24.89 5.86
CA ASP A 52 -13.04 -23.85 6.07
C ASP A 52 -12.45 -22.59 6.67
N ASP A 53 -11.52 -22.69 7.63
CA ASP A 53 -10.79 -21.53 8.17
C ASP A 53 -10.03 -20.80 7.05
N ILE A 54 -9.38 -21.56 6.17
CA ILE A 54 -8.65 -21.01 5.02
C ILE A 54 -9.61 -20.33 4.04
N ASN A 55 -10.80 -20.90 3.82
CA ASN A 55 -11.82 -20.30 2.97
C ASN A 55 -12.37 -18.99 3.57
N LEU A 56 -12.62 -18.95 4.89
CA LEU A 56 -13.04 -17.75 5.60
C LEU A 56 -11.99 -16.65 5.48
N LEU A 57 -10.72 -16.97 5.74
CA LEU A 57 -9.61 -16.03 5.57
C LEU A 57 -9.50 -15.52 4.13
N ARG A 58 -9.69 -16.39 3.13
CA ARG A 58 -9.69 -15.98 1.71
C ARG A 58 -10.80 -14.98 1.41
N VAL A 59 -12.00 -15.22 1.91
CA VAL A 59 -13.14 -14.32 1.70
C VAL A 59 -12.91 -12.97 2.36
N GLU A 60 -12.47 -12.97 3.63
CA GLU A 60 -12.15 -11.73 4.35
C GLU A 60 -11.03 -10.94 3.64
N MET A 61 -9.98 -11.64 3.20
CA MET A 61 -8.87 -11.04 2.48
C MET A 61 -9.33 -10.40 1.17
N ASN A 62 -10.17 -11.09 0.39
CA ASN A 62 -10.72 -10.54 -0.85
C ASN A 62 -11.57 -9.28 -0.60
N GLN A 63 -12.38 -9.27 0.46
CA GLN A 63 -13.17 -8.09 0.83
C GLN A 63 -12.29 -6.90 1.19
N ARG A 64 -11.22 -7.13 1.98
CA ARG A 64 -10.25 -6.08 2.33
C ARG A 64 -9.53 -5.56 1.09
N PHE A 65 -9.14 -6.42 0.15
CA PHE A 65 -8.53 -5.99 -1.10
C PHE A 65 -9.47 -5.16 -1.97
N THR A 66 -10.73 -5.54 -2.11
CA THR A 66 -11.73 -4.73 -2.81
C THR A 66 -11.87 -3.33 -2.19
N LEU A 67 -11.86 -3.23 -0.86
CA LEU A 67 -11.90 -1.93 -0.17
C LEU A 67 -10.65 -1.09 -0.44
N VAL A 68 -9.49 -1.73 -0.51
CA VAL A 68 -8.22 -1.09 -0.86
C VAL A 68 -8.25 -0.56 -2.29
N ASP A 69 -8.71 -1.36 -3.25
CA ASP A 69 -8.86 -0.95 -4.65
C ASP A 69 -9.77 0.28 -4.80
N GLU A 70 -10.87 0.33 -4.05
CA GLU A 70 -11.78 1.48 -4.07
C GLU A 70 -11.12 2.74 -3.49
N LYS A 71 -10.30 2.60 -2.43
CA LYS A 71 -9.52 3.73 -1.92
C LYS A 71 -8.48 4.21 -2.92
N PHE A 72 -7.84 3.31 -3.66
CA PHE A 72 -6.90 3.69 -4.72
C PHE A 72 -7.58 4.46 -5.84
N LYS A 73 -8.76 4.04 -6.31
CA LYS A 73 -9.53 4.81 -7.30
C LYS A 73 -9.89 6.22 -6.82
N GLN A 74 -10.21 6.37 -5.54
CA GLN A 74 -10.46 7.70 -4.95
C GLN A 74 -9.19 8.56 -4.89
N ILE A 75 -8.02 7.95 -4.67
CA ILE A 75 -6.72 8.63 -4.71
C ILE A 75 -6.42 9.09 -6.14
N ASP A 76 -6.58 8.22 -7.14
CA ASP A 76 -6.36 8.55 -8.56
C ASP A 76 -7.21 9.76 -8.96
N THR A 77 -8.50 9.75 -8.62
CA THR A 77 -9.42 10.87 -8.90
C THR A 77 -8.96 12.19 -8.24
N ARG A 78 -8.35 12.11 -7.04
CA ARG A 78 -7.80 13.29 -6.35
C ARG A 78 -6.53 13.77 -7.01
N ILE A 79 -5.67 12.87 -7.49
CA ILE A 79 -4.46 13.20 -8.23
C ILE A 79 -4.81 13.89 -9.53
N ASP A 80 -5.76 13.36 -10.32
CA ASP A 80 -6.24 14.00 -11.56
C ASP A 80 -6.74 15.44 -11.32
N ARG A 81 -7.43 15.65 -10.19
CA ARG A 81 -7.90 16.98 -9.78
C ARG A 81 -6.73 17.90 -9.41
N VAL A 82 -5.69 17.37 -8.78
CA VAL A 82 -4.49 18.13 -8.43
C VAL A 82 -3.74 18.52 -9.70
N ASP A 83 -3.55 17.60 -10.65
CA ASP A 83 -2.90 17.86 -11.93
C ASP A 83 -3.65 18.95 -12.71
N SER A 84 -4.99 18.84 -12.81
CA SER A 84 -5.84 19.87 -13.42
C SER A 84 -5.70 21.25 -12.76
N ARG A 85 -5.41 21.31 -11.46
CA ARG A 85 -5.16 22.58 -10.76
C ARG A 85 -3.75 23.11 -11.04
N PHE A 86 -2.76 22.23 -11.18
CA PHE A 86 -1.41 22.60 -11.57
C PHE A 86 -1.38 23.16 -12.99
N ASP A 87 -2.05 22.55 -13.96
CA ASP A 87 -2.15 23.08 -15.34
C ASP A 87 -2.72 24.51 -15.37
N ARG A 88 -3.75 24.76 -14.56
CA ARG A 88 -4.35 26.10 -14.42
C ARG A 88 -3.40 27.09 -13.76
N LEU A 89 -2.60 26.65 -12.80
CA LEU A 89 -1.60 27.48 -12.16
C LEU A 89 -0.46 27.82 -13.13
N GLU A 90 0.01 26.84 -13.90
CA GLU A 90 1.03 27.03 -14.93
C GLU A 90 0.58 28.05 -15.97
N THR A 91 -0.66 27.92 -16.47
CA THR A 91 -1.25 28.89 -17.40
C THR A 91 -1.28 30.31 -16.80
N LYS A 92 -1.64 30.45 -15.52
CA LYS A 92 -1.64 31.77 -14.85
C LYS A 92 -0.24 32.33 -14.67
N ILE A 93 0.73 31.48 -14.35
CA ILE A 93 2.14 31.89 -14.23
C ILE A 93 2.67 32.36 -15.59
N ASP A 94 2.35 31.68 -16.67
CA ASP A 94 2.73 32.09 -18.03
C ASP A 94 2.09 33.43 -18.44
N GLN A 95 0.82 33.64 -18.08
CA GLN A 95 0.15 34.92 -18.28
C GLN A 95 0.84 36.05 -17.49
N LEU A 96 1.22 35.80 -16.23
CA LEU A 96 1.96 36.78 -15.44
C LEU A 96 3.38 37.02 -15.99
N ALA A 97 4.05 35.98 -16.47
CA ALA A 97 5.38 36.07 -17.07
C ALA A 97 5.36 36.89 -18.37
N SER A 98 4.37 36.65 -19.23
CA SER A 98 4.17 37.43 -20.46
C SER A 98 3.81 38.88 -20.15
N MET A 99 2.87 39.13 -19.21
CA MET A 99 2.54 40.48 -18.76
C MET A 99 3.76 41.24 -18.23
N LYS A 100 4.59 40.59 -17.40
CA LYS A 100 5.82 41.20 -16.87
C LYS A 100 6.78 41.62 -17.99
N ARG A 101 6.95 40.78 -19.03
CA ARG A 101 7.80 41.13 -20.19
C ARG A 101 7.27 42.37 -20.92
N TYR A 102 5.95 42.46 -21.16
CA TYR A 102 5.35 43.63 -21.79
C TYR A 102 5.47 44.91 -20.94
N VAL A 103 5.28 44.83 -19.62
CA VAL A 103 5.43 45.99 -18.73
C VAL A 103 6.88 46.47 -18.68
N VAL A 104 7.85 45.57 -18.65
CA VAL A 104 9.27 45.93 -18.66
C VAL A 104 9.67 46.59 -19.98
N THR A 105 9.27 46.04 -21.13
CA THR A 105 9.62 46.60 -22.45
C THR A 105 8.97 47.95 -22.69
N THR A 106 7.68 48.10 -22.37
CA THR A 106 6.98 49.38 -22.48
C THR A 106 7.53 50.44 -21.53
N GLY A 107 7.90 50.05 -20.30
CA GLY A 107 8.58 50.93 -19.35
C GLY A 107 9.94 51.43 -19.86
N ILE A 108 10.78 50.54 -20.40
CA ILE A 108 12.08 50.91 -21.01
C ILE A 108 11.85 51.84 -22.21
N SER A 109 10.88 51.54 -23.09
CA SER A 109 10.54 52.36 -24.25
C SER A 109 10.04 53.76 -23.85
N LEU A 110 9.18 53.86 -22.82
CA LEU A 110 8.70 55.14 -22.30
C LEU A 110 9.85 55.95 -21.68
N ALA A 111 10.73 55.31 -20.91
CA ALA A 111 11.92 55.95 -20.35
C ALA A 111 12.87 56.45 -21.46
N ALA A 112 13.09 55.66 -22.51
CA ALA A 112 13.91 56.06 -23.66
C ALA A 112 13.31 57.24 -24.44
N LEU A 113 11.97 57.27 -24.59
CA LEU A 113 11.24 58.35 -25.27
C LEU A 113 11.33 59.67 -24.47
N ILE A 114 11.16 59.61 -23.15
CA ILE A 114 11.30 60.77 -22.24
C ILE A 114 12.75 61.28 -22.23
N LEU A 115 13.73 60.38 -22.30
CA LEU A 115 15.15 60.72 -22.35
C LEU A 115 15.66 61.10 -23.75
N GLY A 116 14.78 61.19 -24.75
CA GLY A 116 15.07 61.83 -26.03
C GLY A 116 15.91 61.03 -27.03
N MET A 117 16.10 59.71 -26.83
CA MET A 117 16.74 58.86 -27.84
C MET A 117 15.72 57.91 -28.47
N GLY A 118 15.35 58.21 -29.72
CA GLY A 118 14.58 57.28 -30.54
C GLY A 118 15.37 55.99 -30.76
N VAL A 119 14.77 54.85 -30.44
CA VAL A 119 15.23 53.55 -30.92
C VAL A 119 14.43 53.26 -32.20
N PRO A 120 15.01 53.41 -33.41
CA PRO A 120 14.30 53.05 -34.62
C PRO A 120 14.50 51.54 -34.85
N ILE A 121 13.41 50.79 -34.95
CA ILE A 121 13.26 49.73 -35.97
C ILE A 121 14.16 48.46 -35.82
N LEU A 122 14.87 48.20 -34.71
CA LEU A 122 15.77 47.02 -34.65
C LEU A 122 15.10 45.64 -34.47
N VAL A 123 13.77 45.53 -34.40
CA VAL A 123 13.07 44.20 -34.46
C VAL A 123 12.22 44.07 -35.73
N ALA A 124 12.42 44.94 -36.73
CA ALA A 124 11.79 44.77 -38.03
C ALA A 124 12.58 43.83 -38.98
N VAL A 125 13.79 43.42 -38.61
CA VAL A 125 14.64 42.43 -39.31
C VAL A 125 15.39 41.65 -38.23
N THR A 126 15.45 40.32 -38.36
CA THR A 126 15.87 39.28 -37.38
C THR A 126 14.91 38.95 -36.26
#